data_AF-A0A836YN00-F1
#
_entry.id   AF-A0A836YN00-F1
#
_cell.length_a   1.000
_cell.length_b   1.000
_cell.length_c   1.000
_cell.angle_alpha   90.00
_cell.angle_beta   90.00
_cell.angle_gamma   90.00
#
_symmetry.space_group_name_H-M   'P 1'
#
loop_
_entity.id
_entity.type
_entity.pdbx_description
1 polymer ?
#
loop_
_entity_poly.entity_id
_entity_poly.type
_entity_poly.pdbx_seq_one_letter_code
_entity_poly.pdbx_strand_id
1 'polypeptide(L)'
;MFDKNFKIKVSGNWCEYQPNKHIDLREIISFECWADQLGNPYRFHLKNGSYHYIERYEVGKQIENVLKEQQAKVEELQKQLNEYIFVAETLDEMYVKEVKSSDELQKRVGALEKAEFTLARIRSIVSKNLLESILIREVRQALKGEGTPKKIPDIYGRCDFKPEPLKTSEDEE
;
A
#
# COMPACT_ATOMS: atom_id res chain seq x y z
N MET A 1 -26.68 42.30 -30.75
CA MET A 1 -26.89 41.86 -29.36
C MET A 1 -28.40 41.72 -29.21
N PHE A 2 -28.90 40.50 -29.04
CA PHE A 2 -30.34 40.23 -29.03
C PHE A 2 -30.99 40.68 -27.73
N ASP A 3 -32.24 41.13 -27.82
CA ASP A 3 -33.11 41.33 -26.66
C ASP A 3 -33.48 39.95 -26.08
N LYS A 4 -33.29 39.77 -24.77
CA LYS A 4 -33.54 38.52 -24.04
C LYS A 4 -35.01 38.09 -24.07
N ASN A 5 -35.90 38.96 -24.54
CA ASN A 5 -37.35 38.73 -24.62
C ASN A 5 -37.86 38.45 -26.04
N PHE A 6 -36.97 38.23 -27.02
CA PHE A 6 -37.35 38.03 -28.41
C PHE A 6 -37.97 36.63 -28.65
N LYS A 7 -39.24 36.59 -29.07
CA LYS A 7 -39.96 35.37 -29.46
C LYS A 7 -40.16 35.32 -30.96
N ILE A 8 -39.77 34.23 -31.61
CA ILE A 8 -39.95 34.02 -33.05
C ILE A 8 -41.10 33.04 -33.25
N LYS A 9 -42.07 33.39 -34.11
CA LYS A 9 -43.17 32.51 -34.49
C LYS A 9 -42.81 31.78 -35.78
N VAL A 10 -42.64 30.46 -35.73
CA VAL A 10 -42.34 29.63 -36.91
C VAL A 10 -43.35 28.51 -37.00
N SER A 11 -43.98 28.37 -38.17
CA SER A 11 -44.99 27.33 -38.44
C SER A 11 -46.14 27.29 -37.42
N GLY A 12 -46.54 28.45 -36.89
CA GLY A 12 -47.65 28.58 -35.94
C GLY A 12 -47.27 28.49 -34.46
N ASN A 13 -46.08 28.01 -34.12
CA ASN A 13 -45.61 27.85 -32.74
C ASN A 13 -44.62 28.95 -32.34
N TRP A 14 -44.68 29.36 -31.07
CA TRP A 14 -43.77 30.34 -30.48
C TRP A 14 -42.49 29.65 -29.99
N CYS A 15 -41.35 30.12 -30.47
CA CYS A 15 -40.04 29.67 -30.01
C CYS A 15 -39.34 30.83 -29.29
N GLU A 16 -38.81 30.57 -28.10
CA GLU A 16 -38.06 31.56 -27.31
C GLU A 16 -36.56 31.43 -27.58
N TYR A 17 -35.91 32.55 -27.88
CA TYR A 17 -34.46 32.65 -27.88
C TYR A 17 -33.96 32.52 -26.44
N GLN A 18 -33.11 31.53 -26.17
CA GLN A 18 -32.64 31.23 -24.81
C GLN A 18 -31.11 31.33 -24.74
N PRO A 19 -30.56 32.55 -24.55
CA PRO A 19 -29.12 32.74 -24.44
C PRO A 19 -28.58 32.02 -23.20
N ASN A 20 -27.41 31.39 -23.34
CA ASN A 20 -26.71 30.64 -22.28
C ASN A 20 -27.41 29.38 -21.76
N LYS A 21 -28.43 28.85 -22.46
CA LYS A 21 -29.00 27.55 -22.07
C LYS A 21 -28.10 26.42 -22.54
N HIS A 22 -27.65 25.59 -21.60
CA HIS A 22 -26.97 24.34 -21.95
C HIS A 22 -27.94 23.43 -22.70
N ILE A 23 -27.57 23.04 -23.92
CA ILE A 23 -28.30 22.04 -24.68
C ILE A 23 -27.80 20.66 -24.25
N ASP A 24 -28.71 19.80 -23.79
CA ASP A 24 -28.42 18.38 -23.65
C ASP A 24 -28.41 17.73 -25.04
N LEU A 25 -27.23 17.33 -25.51
CA LEU A 25 -27.05 16.71 -26.81
C LEU A 25 -27.87 15.42 -26.97
N ARG A 26 -28.23 14.75 -25.86
CA ARG A 26 -29.02 13.50 -25.87
C ARG A 26 -30.49 13.74 -26.23
N GLU A 27 -30.95 14.98 -26.09
CA GLU A 27 -32.34 15.37 -26.38
C GLU A 27 -32.52 15.84 -27.82
N ILE A 28 -31.44 15.99 -28.59
CA ILE A 28 -31.47 16.46 -29.97
C ILE A 28 -31.82 15.30 -30.92
N ILE A 29 -32.82 15.50 -31.77
CA ILE A 29 -33.15 14.63 -32.90
C ILE A 29 -32.38 15.05 -34.15
N SER A 30 -32.41 16.35 -34.45
CA SER A 30 -31.76 16.94 -35.62
C SER A 30 -31.43 18.40 -35.37
N PHE A 31 -30.59 18.96 -36.22
CA PHE A 31 -30.32 20.39 -36.24
C PHE A 31 -30.14 20.86 -37.67
N GLU A 32 -30.29 22.16 -37.84
CA GLU A 32 -30.23 22.84 -39.13
C GLU A 32 -29.70 24.25 -38.93
N CYS A 33 -29.09 24.79 -39.98
CA CYS A 33 -28.46 26.10 -39.98
C CYS A 33 -28.85 26.80 -41.28
N TRP A 34 -29.33 28.03 -41.17
CA TRP A 34 -29.69 28.87 -42.33
C TRP A 34 -29.22 30.29 -42.09
N ALA A 35 -28.98 31.01 -43.18
CA ALA A 35 -28.83 32.46 -43.12
C ALA A 35 -30.22 33.12 -43.06
N ASP A 36 -30.48 33.90 -42.02
CA ASP A 36 -31.67 34.73 -41.90
C ASP A 36 -31.30 36.18 -41.53
N GLN A 37 -32.31 37.03 -41.29
CA GLN A 37 -32.10 38.43 -40.89
C GLN A 37 -31.37 38.57 -39.53
N LEU A 38 -31.22 37.47 -38.80
CA LEU A 38 -30.61 37.37 -37.47
C LEU A 38 -29.20 36.74 -37.52
N GLY A 39 -28.72 36.33 -38.70
CA GLY A 39 -27.39 35.77 -38.93
C GLY A 39 -27.43 34.31 -39.38
N ASN A 40 -26.50 33.49 -38.88
CA ASN A 40 -26.47 32.03 -39.13
C ASN A 40 -26.76 31.25 -37.82
N PRO A 41 -28.00 31.27 -37.29
CA PRO A 41 -28.35 30.53 -36.07
C PRO A 41 -28.45 29.03 -36.34
N TYR A 42 -28.20 28.24 -35.29
CA TYR A 42 -28.58 26.83 -35.25
C TYR A 42 -29.99 26.69 -34.67
N ARG A 43 -30.84 25.93 -35.37
CA ARG A 43 -32.12 25.44 -34.83
C ARG A 43 -31.97 23.97 -34.48
N PHE A 44 -32.19 23.65 -33.21
CA PHE A 44 -32.15 22.28 -32.67
C PHE A 44 -33.56 21.75 -32.47
N HIS A 45 -33.83 20.56 -32.98
CA HIS A 45 -35.10 19.86 -32.86
C HIS A 45 -34.97 18.86 -31.71
N LEU A 46 -35.84 18.96 -30.70
CA LEU A 46 -35.76 18.13 -29.51
C LEU A 46 -36.76 16.96 -29.54
N LYS A 47 -36.47 15.90 -28.78
CA LYS A 47 -37.32 14.71 -28.60
C LYS A 47 -38.73 15.01 -28.13
N ASN A 48 -38.90 16.05 -27.34
CA ASN A 48 -40.21 16.51 -26.84
C ASN A 48 -41.01 17.32 -27.87
N GLY A 49 -40.52 17.48 -29.11
CA GLY A 49 -41.18 18.23 -30.19
C GLY A 49 -40.95 19.74 -30.13
N SER A 50 -40.17 20.25 -29.17
CA SER A 50 -39.82 21.68 -29.09
C SER A 50 -38.57 22.03 -29.90
N TYR A 51 -38.36 23.33 -30.12
CA TYR A 51 -37.21 23.86 -30.85
C TYR A 51 -36.40 24.84 -30.00
N HIS A 52 -35.07 24.80 -30.16
CA HIS A 52 -34.16 25.79 -29.58
C HIS A 52 -33.37 26.52 -30.66
N TYR A 53 -33.24 27.84 -30.50
CA TYR A 53 -32.47 28.72 -31.37
C TYR A 53 -31.26 29.25 -30.62
N ILE A 54 -30.07 28.99 -31.16
CA ILE A 54 -28.81 29.49 -30.59
C ILE A 54 -27.95 30.06 -31.71
N GLU A 55 -27.32 31.21 -31.46
CA GLU A 55 -26.35 31.77 -32.39
C GLU A 55 -25.11 30.88 -32.53
N ARG A 56 -24.60 30.74 -33.75
CA ARG A 56 -23.37 29.98 -34.01
C ARG A 56 -22.18 30.47 -33.17
N TYR A 57 -22.08 31.78 -32.92
CA TYR A 57 -21.03 32.35 -32.08
C TYR A 57 -21.13 31.88 -30.62
N GLU A 58 -22.33 31.81 -30.05
CA GLU A 58 -22.54 31.34 -28.67
C GLU A 58 -22.20 29.86 -28.52
N VAL A 59 -22.55 29.03 -29.51
CA VAL A 59 -22.13 27.61 -29.54
C VAL A 59 -20.60 27.50 -29.55
N GLY A 60 -19.93 28.30 -30.38
CA GLY A 60 -18.46 28.33 -30.43
C GLY A 60 -17.83 28.69 -29.08
N LYS A 61 -18.37 29.71 -28.39
CA LYS A 61 -17.90 30.14 -27.07
C LYS A 61 -18.10 29.06 -25.99
N GLN A 62 -19.22 28.34 -26.02
CA GLN A 62 -19.46 27.22 -25.10
C GLN A 62 -18.47 26.08 -25.33
N ILE A 63 -18.21 25.71 -26.59
CA ILE A 63 -17.22 24.68 -26.94
C ILE A 63 -15.83 25.09 -26.46
N GLU A 64 -15.42 26.34 -26.70
CA GLU A 64 -14.11 26.84 -26.28
C GLU A 64 -13.92 26.77 -24.76
N ASN A 65 -14.95 27.15 -23.98
CA ASN A 65 -14.92 27.06 -22.52
C ASN A 65 -14.79 25.62 -22.04
N VAL A 66 -15.58 24.69 -22.62
CA VAL A 66 -15.50 23.26 -22.27
C VAL A 66 -14.11 22.71 -22.61
N LEU A 67 -13.54 23.06 -23.77
CA LEU A 67 -12.19 22.64 -24.14
C LEU A 67 -11.13 23.16 -23.16
N LYS A 68 -11.24 24.42 -22.72
CA LYS A 68 -10.34 25.01 -21.70
C LYS A 68 -10.45 24.28 -20.36
N GLU A 69 -11.67 23.98 -19.90
CA GLU A 69 -11.89 23.23 -18.65
C GLU A 69 -11.35 21.81 -18.73
N GLN A 70 -11.56 21.12 -19.86
CA GLN A 70 -11.04 19.77 -20.07
C GLN A 70 -9.52 19.76 -20.14
N GLN A 71 -8.92 20.75 -20.81
CA GLN A 71 -7.47 20.90 -20.88
C GLN A 71 -6.87 21.12 -19.48
N ALA A 72 -7.46 21.99 -18.66
CA ALA A 72 -7.01 22.20 -17.28
C ALA A 72 -7.12 20.93 -16.42
N LYS A 73 -8.17 20.13 -16.60
CA LYS A 73 -8.31 18.82 -15.92
C LYS A 73 -7.24 17.83 -16.35
N VAL A 74 -6.92 17.77 -17.65
CA VAL A 74 -5.87 16.90 -18.17
C VAL A 74 -4.51 17.30 -17.61
N GLU A 75 -4.22 18.60 -17.55
CA GLU A 75 -2.97 19.12 -16.98
C GLU A 75 -2.81 18.79 -15.49
N GLU A 76 -3.88 18.93 -14.71
CA GLU A 76 -3.87 18.56 -13.29
C GLU A 76 -3.70 17.05 -13.10
N LEU A 77 -4.42 16.22 -13.87
CA LEU A 77 -4.24 14.77 -13.81
C LEU A 77 -2.84 14.34 -14.23
N GLN A 78 -2.26 15.00 -15.24
CA GLN A 78 -0.89 14.74 -15.67
C GLN A 78 0.11 15.08 -14.57
N LYS A 79 -0.11 16.17 -13.84
CA LYS A 79 0.73 16.55 -12.70
C LYS A 79 0.65 15.51 -11.59
N GLN A 80 -0.55 15.10 -11.20
CA GLN A 80 -0.75 14.06 -10.18
C GLN A 80 -0.10 12.73 -10.60
N LEU A 81 -0.23 12.34 -11.87
CA LEU A 81 0.41 11.13 -12.38
C LEU A 81 1.94 11.21 -12.28
N ASN A 82 2.54 12.35 -12.61
CA ASN A 82 3.98 12.54 -12.48
C ASN A 82 4.45 12.44 -11.02
N GLU A 83 3.67 12.98 -10.07
CA GLU A 83 3.96 12.85 -8.64
C GLU A 83 3.88 11.38 -8.18
N TYR A 84 2.88 10.62 -8.62
CA TYR A 84 2.77 9.19 -8.33
C TYR A 84 3.93 8.38 -8.89
N ILE A 85 4.37 8.66 -10.12
CA ILE A 85 5.54 8.00 -10.74
C ILE A 85 6.79 8.27 -9.90
N PHE A 86 7.03 9.53 -9.52
CA PHE A 86 8.19 9.89 -8.70
C PHE A 86 8.21 9.18 -7.34
N VAL A 87 7.05 9.10 -6.66
CA VAL A 87 6.94 8.38 -5.39
C VAL A 87 7.19 6.88 -5.59
N ALA A 88 6.63 6.28 -6.64
CA ALA A 88 6.83 4.86 -6.94
C ALA A 88 8.32 4.54 -7.20
N GLU A 89 9.01 5.35 -8.02
CA GLU A 89 10.44 5.19 -8.28
C GLU A 89 11.28 5.32 -7.00
N THR A 90 10.94 6.30 -6.15
CA THR A 90 11.62 6.49 -4.87
C THR A 90 11.43 5.29 -3.94
N LEU A 91 10.23 4.72 -3.89
CA LEU A 91 9.93 3.54 -3.08
C LEU A 91 10.69 2.31 -3.60
N ASP A 92 10.77 2.10 -4.90
CA ASP A 92 11.53 1.01 -5.50
C ASP A 92 13.02 1.12 -5.15
N GLU A 93 13.60 2.32 -5.22
CA GLU A 93 14.99 2.54 -4.79
C GLU A 93 15.20 2.22 -3.31
N MET A 94 14.28 2.64 -2.44
CA MET A 94 14.33 2.36 -1.01
C MET A 94 14.23 0.87 -0.74
N TYR A 95 13.31 0.17 -1.41
CA TYR A 95 13.13 -1.27 -1.26
C TYR A 95 14.40 -2.04 -1.65
N VAL A 96 15.04 -1.69 -2.77
CA VAL A 96 16.30 -2.32 -3.20
C VAL A 96 17.41 -2.11 -2.17
N LYS A 97 17.50 -0.92 -1.56
CA LYS A 97 18.48 -0.61 -0.51
C LYS A 97 18.21 -1.43 0.76
N GLU A 98 16.95 -1.51 1.17
CA GLU A 98 16.51 -2.25 2.35
C GLU A 98 16.81 -3.75 2.21
N VAL A 99 16.49 -4.35 1.06
CA VAL A 99 16.78 -5.77 0.77
C VAL A 99 18.28 -6.05 0.87
N LYS A 100 19.13 -5.20 0.29
CA LYS A 100 20.59 -5.34 0.40
C LYS A 100 21.07 -5.24 1.84
N SER A 101 20.52 -4.31 2.62
CA SER A 101 20.86 -4.16 4.04
C SER A 101 20.45 -5.40 4.84
N SER A 102 19.26 -5.93 4.58
CA SER A 102 18.75 -7.16 5.20
C SER A 102 19.65 -8.37 4.87
N ASP A 103 20.07 -8.53 3.61
CA ASP A 103 20.98 -9.61 3.21
C ASP A 103 22.33 -9.52 3.92
N GLU A 104 22.88 -8.30 4.06
CA GLU A 104 24.13 -8.09 4.80
C GLU A 104 23.98 -8.38 6.29
N LEU A 105 22.88 -7.95 6.91
CA LEU A 105 22.55 -8.26 8.30
C LEU A 105 22.42 -9.77 8.50
N GLN A 106 21.74 -10.47 7.60
CA GLN A 106 21.55 -11.92 7.70
C GLN A 106 22.89 -12.67 7.59
N LYS A 107 23.83 -12.19 6.77
CA LYS A 107 25.20 -12.72 6.74
C LYS A 107 25.92 -12.52 8.07
N ARG A 108 25.80 -11.33 8.69
CA ARG A 108 26.42 -11.03 9.99
C ARG A 108 25.85 -11.88 11.12
N VAL A 109 24.52 -12.05 11.16
CA VAL A 109 23.83 -12.92 12.11
C VAL A 109 24.32 -14.36 11.97
N GLY A 110 24.33 -14.89 10.74
CA GLY A 110 24.83 -16.25 10.50
C GLY A 110 26.30 -16.45 10.86
N ALA A 111 27.14 -15.42 10.76
CA ALA A 111 28.52 -15.47 11.24
C ALA A 111 28.61 -15.49 12.77
N LEU A 112 27.78 -14.69 13.45
CA LEU A 112 27.71 -14.66 14.91
C LEU A 112 27.21 -15.99 15.49
N GLU A 113 26.17 -16.58 14.91
CA GLU A 113 25.63 -17.89 15.34
C GLU A 113 26.70 -18.99 15.24
N LYS A 114 27.50 -19.01 14.16
CA LYS A 114 28.62 -19.95 14.00
C LYS A 114 29.71 -19.74 15.05
N ALA A 115 30.04 -18.47 15.34
CA ALA A 115 31.04 -18.13 16.35
C ALA A 115 30.56 -18.55 17.75
N GLU A 116 29.30 -18.27 18.10
CA GLU A 116 28.69 -18.66 19.36
C GLU A 116 28.68 -20.18 19.53
N PHE A 117 28.29 -20.93 18.50
CA PHE A 117 28.34 -22.39 18.53
C PHE A 117 29.76 -22.91 18.79
N THR A 118 30.75 -22.33 18.13
CA THR A 118 32.16 -22.69 18.30
C THR A 118 32.64 -22.40 19.73
N LEU A 119 32.27 -21.23 20.28
CA LEU A 119 32.59 -20.85 21.65
C LEU A 119 31.92 -21.78 22.67
N ALA A 120 30.65 -22.15 22.46
CA ALA A 120 29.95 -23.10 23.31
C ALA A 120 30.66 -24.46 23.32
N ARG A 121 31.11 -24.93 22.15
CA ARG A 121 31.88 -26.17 22.03
C ARG A 121 33.23 -26.09 22.77
N ILE A 122 33.97 -24.99 22.62
CA ILE A 122 35.23 -24.75 23.33
C ILE A 122 34.99 -24.74 24.84
N ARG A 123 33.98 -24.00 25.33
CA ARG A 123 33.62 -23.96 26.76
C ARG A 123 33.33 -25.35 27.31
N SER A 124 32.61 -26.18 26.56
CA SER A 124 32.32 -27.57 26.96
C SER A 124 33.61 -28.39 27.12
N ILE A 125 34.52 -28.32 26.16
CA ILE A 125 35.80 -29.05 26.20
C ILE A 125 36.66 -28.57 27.37
N VAL A 126 36.81 -27.25 27.54
CA VAL A 126 37.60 -26.67 28.63
C VAL A 126 37.04 -27.08 29.99
N SER A 127 35.71 -27.07 30.14
CA SER A 127 35.05 -27.48 31.39
C SER A 127 35.30 -28.97 31.70
N LYS A 128 35.24 -29.85 30.70
CA LYS A 128 35.57 -31.28 30.86
C LYS A 128 37.02 -31.50 31.28
N ASN A 129 37.96 -30.88 30.57
CA ASN A 129 39.39 -31.01 30.88
C ASN A 129 39.73 -30.46 32.28
N LEU A 130 39.07 -29.38 32.71
CA LEU A 130 39.23 -28.85 34.06
C LEU A 130 38.76 -29.87 35.10
N LEU A 131 37.58 -30.47 34.93
CA LEU A 131 37.07 -31.50 35.83
C LEU A 131 38.01 -32.72 35.89
N GLU A 132 38.53 -33.18 34.75
CA GLU A 132 39.51 -34.28 34.71
C GLU A 132 40.79 -33.92 35.49
N SER A 133 41.30 -32.70 35.33
CA SER A 133 42.50 -32.25 36.06
C SER A 133 42.28 -32.19 37.58
N ILE A 134 41.09 -31.78 38.02
CA ILE A 134 40.71 -31.74 39.44
C ILE A 134 40.64 -33.17 39.98
N LEU A 135 39.98 -34.08 39.27
CA LEU A 135 39.85 -35.48 39.67
C LEU A 135 41.21 -36.18 39.77
N ILE A 136 42.09 -36.00 38.77
CA ILE A 136 43.45 -36.55 38.80
C ILE A 136 44.23 -36.03 40.02
N ARG A 137 44.09 -34.74 40.34
CA ARG A 137 44.74 -34.15 41.52
C ARG A 137 44.24 -34.77 42.81
N GLU A 138 42.93 -34.96 42.95
CA GLU A 138 42.32 -35.59 44.13
C GLU A 138 42.75 -37.05 44.29
N VAL A 139 42.75 -37.84 43.21
CA VAL A 139 43.24 -39.23 43.23
C VAL A 139 44.72 -39.28 43.63
N ARG A 140 45.56 -38.39 43.10
CA ARG A 140 46.98 -38.31 43.50
C ARG A 140 47.18 -37.97 44.98
N GLN A 141 46.34 -37.12 45.55
CA GLN A 141 46.39 -36.80 46.98
C GLN A 141 46.00 -38.02 47.83
N ALA A 142 44.92 -38.71 47.46
CA ALA A 142 44.48 -39.92 48.14
C ALA A 142 45.54 -41.03 48.12
N LEU A 143 46.21 -41.23 46.97
CA LEU A 143 47.27 -42.24 46.82
C LEU A 143 48.55 -41.93 47.62
N LYS A 144 48.83 -40.66 47.91
CA LYS A 144 49.99 -40.25 48.74
C LYS A 144 49.75 -40.41 50.24
N GLY A 145 48.56 -40.86 50.66
CA GLY A 145 48.19 -40.98 52.07
C GLY A 145 47.91 -39.64 52.76
N GLU A 146 47.83 -38.54 52.00
CA GLU A 146 47.56 -37.20 52.50
C GLU A 146 46.10 -36.81 52.16
N GLY A 147 45.15 -37.28 52.97
CA GLY A 147 43.73 -36.95 52.75
C GLY A 147 42.95 -36.82 54.04
N THR A 148 42.71 -35.59 54.51
CA THR A 148 41.52 -35.31 55.33
C THR A 148 40.30 -35.27 54.40
N PRO A 149 39.19 -35.95 54.72
CA PRO A 149 38.00 -35.96 53.88
C PRO A 149 37.36 -34.56 53.86
N LYS A 150 37.54 -33.82 52.78
CA LYS A 150 36.74 -32.61 52.52
C LYS A 150 35.42 -33.06 51.91
N LYS A 151 34.33 -32.81 52.65
CA LYS A 151 32.96 -32.98 52.18
C LYS A 151 32.79 -32.23 50.86
N ILE A 152 32.40 -32.96 49.83
CA ILE A 152 31.88 -32.38 48.58
C ILE A 152 30.64 -31.56 48.98
N PRO A 153 30.55 -30.26 48.66
CA PRO A 153 29.31 -29.52 48.87
C PRO A 153 28.23 -30.13 47.96
N ASP A 154 27.10 -30.54 48.56
CA ASP A 154 25.90 -30.94 47.82
C ASP A 154 25.47 -29.78 46.91
N ILE A 155 25.81 -29.87 45.63
CA ILE A 155 25.34 -28.96 44.58
C ILE A 155 24.13 -29.50 43.83
N TYR A 156 23.57 -30.63 44.26
CA TYR A 156 22.23 -31.05 43.88
C TYR A 156 21.26 -30.65 44.98
N GLY A 157 20.52 -29.57 44.73
CA GLY A 157 19.34 -29.22 45.50
C GLY A 157 18.44 -30.44 45.63
N ARG A 158 17.90 -30.62 46.83
CA ARG A 158 16.90 -31.64 47.18
C ARG A 158 15.72 -31.50 46.21
N CYS A 159 15.72 -32.26 45.12
CA CYS A 159 14.56 -32.43 44.27
C CYS A 159 13.57 -33.30 45.04
N ASP A 160 12.62 -32.66 45.72
CA ASP A 160 11.44 -33.33 46.26
C ASP A 160 10.58 -33.84 45.10
N PHE A 161 10.98 -34.99 44.53
CA PHE A 161 10.12 -35.77 43.65
C PHE A 161 8.96 -36.29 44.51
N LYS A 162 7.82 -35.58 44.47
CA LYS A 162 6.53 -36.22 44.78
C LYS A 162 6.16 -37.08 43.58
N PRO A 163 6.10 -38.42 43.70
CA PRO A 163 5.53 -39.22 42.64
C PRO A 163 4.03 -38.90 42.56
N GLU A 164 3.58 -38.37 41.42
CA GLU A 164 2.17 -38.40 41.06
C GLU A 164 1.74 -39.85 40.85
N PRO A 165 0.57 -40.27 41.36
CA PRO A 165 0.09 -41.63 41.17
C PRO A 165 -0.20 -41.90 39.69
N LEU A 166 0.31 -43.03 39.19
CA LEU A 166 -0.04 -43.59 37.89
C LEU A 166 -1.57 -43.67 37.76
N LYS A 167 -2.14 -42.98 36.78
CA LYS A 167 -3.49 -43.29 36.31
C LYS A 167 -3.40 -44.56 35.47
N THR A 168 -3.89 -45.66 36.02
CA THR A 168 -4.20 -46.87 35.27
C THR A 168 -5.28 -46.54 34.26
N SER A 169 -4.96 -46.71 32.98
CA SER A 169 -5.93 -46.80 31.90
C SER A 169 -6.63 -48.14 32.05
N GLU A 170 -7.87 -48.13 32.53
CA GLU A 170 -8.83 -49.19 32.30
C GLU A 170 -10.24 -48.62 32.53
N ASP A 171 -11.09 -48.93 31.55
CA ASP A 171 -12.55 -48.96 31.56
C ASP A 171 -13.36 -47.78 30.99
N GLU A 172 -14.31 -48.22 30.16
CA GLU A 172 -15.51 -47.57 29.59
C GLU A 172 -15.27 -46.87 28.24
N GLU A 173 -15.45 -47.55 27.10
CA GLU A 173 -16.72 -48.07 26.52
C GLU A 173 -17.73 -46.95 26.21
#